data_AF-A0A7Y8HRW3-F1
#
_entry.id   AF-A0A7Y8HRW3-F1
#
_cell.length_a   1.000
_cell.length_b   1.000
_cell.length_c   1.000
_cell.angle_alpha   90.00
_cell.angle_beta   90.00
_cell.angle_gamma   90.00
#
_symmetry.space_group_name_H-M   'P 1'
#
loop_
_entity.id
_entity.type
_entity.pdbx_description
1 polymer ?
#
loop_
_entity_poly.entity_id
_entity_poly.type
_entity_poly.pdbx_seq_one_letter_code
_entity_poly.pdbx_strand_id
1 'polypeptide(L)'
;MSRWHYGFLVIVTLIGSITGGALSGWWLAPSPVTAQKANGMNAEEFLLLDTTGKARAGLGLDKNGEVGLVMVSRDGNRKLSLSPDDRLAVKLSDQSGRVLWSAP
;
A
#
# COMPACT_ATOMS: atom_id res chain seq x y z
N MET A 1 -14.62 29.49 -60.28
CA MET A 1 -14.67 28.52 -59.16
C MET A 1 -16.10 28.00 -59.03
N SER A 2 -16.38 26.73 -59.32
CA SER A 2 -17.76 26.22 -59.24
C SER A 2 -18.09 25.86 -57.78
N ARG A 3 -19.29 26.26 -57.32
CA ARG A 3 -19.88 25.95 -56.01
C ARG A 3 -19.82 24.47 -55.59
N TRP A 4 -19.64 23.59 -56.57
CA TRP A 4 -19.48 22.15 -56.40
C TRP A 4 -18.11 21.74 -55.82
N HIS A 5 -17.04 22.45 -56.20
CA HIS A 5 -15.69 22.21 -55.66
C HIS A 5 -15.59 22.61 -54.19
N TYR A 6 -16.35 23.64 -53.78
CA TYR A 6 -16.38 24.11 -52.40
C TYR A 6 -17.06 23.10 -51.47
N GLY A 7 -18.19 22.52 -51.91
CA GLY A 7 -18.87 21.46 -51.16
C GLY A 7 -18.00 20.21 -51.01
N PHE A 8 -17.27 19.83 -52.06
CA PHE A 8 -16.34 18.70 -52.01
C PHE A 8 -15.20 18.92 -51.00
N LEU A 9 -14.61 20.12 -50.97
CA LEU A 9 -13.54 20.44 -50.01
C LEU A 9 -14.02 20.39 -48.56
N VAL A 10 -15.23 20.90 -48.27
CA VAL A 10 -15.81 20.86 -46.91
C VAL A 10 -15.99 19.43 -46.42
N ILE A 11 -16.49 18.53 -47.27
CA ILE A 11 -16.70 17.13 -46.93
C ILE A 11 -15.36 16.43 -46.64
N VAL A 12 -14.33 16.67 -47.45
CA VAL A 12 -13.00 16.09 -47.25
C VAL A 12 -12.37 16.55 -45.92
N THR A 13 -12.49 17.84 -45.57
CA THR A 13 -11.99 18.35 -44.28
C THR A 13 -12.75 17.81 -43.07
N LEU A 14 -14.06 17.59 -43.20
CA LEU A 14 -14.89 17.02 -42.12
C LEU A 14 -14.52 15.57 -41.85
N ILE A 15 -14.38 14.76 -42.90
CA ILE A 15 -14.01 13.35 -42.78
C ILE A 15 -12.59 13.21 -42.22
N GLY A 16 -11.63 13.99 -42.73
CA GLY A 16 -10.25 13.97 -42.24
C GLY A 16 -10.12 14.29 -40.75
N SER A 17 -10.95 15.22 -40.24
CA SER A 17 -10.95 15.61 -38.82
C SER A 17 -11.47 14.50 -37.90
N ILE A 18 -12.50 13.76 -38.33
CA ILE A 18 -13.07 12.65 -37.56
C ILE A 18 -12.08 11.48 -37.51
N THR A 19 -11.47 11.13 -38.64
CA THR A 19 -10.48 10.06 -38.71
C THR A 19 -9.21 10.40 -37.92
N GLY A 20 -8.73 11.65 -37.98
CA GLY A 20 -7.58 12.10 -37.22
C GLY A 20 -7.83 12.12 -35.70
N GLY A 21 -9.00 12.60 -35.27
CA GLY A 21 -9.37 12.62 -33.84
C GLY A 21 -9.48 11.21 -33.25
N ALA A 22 -10.12 10.27 -33.95
CA ALA A 22 -10.30 8.89 -33.49
C ALA A 22 -8.97 8.13 -33.31
N LEU A 23 -8.00 8.34 -34.21
CA LEU A 23 -6.70 7.66 -34.14
C LEU A 23 -5.83 8.15 -32.97
N SER A 24 -5.96 9.43 -32.57
CA SER A 24 -5.21 9.97 -31.44
C SER A 24 -5.59 9.31 -30.10
N GLY A 25 -6.89 9.03 -29.90
CA GLY A 25 -7.42 8.46 -28.67
C GLY A 25 -7.05 7.00 -28.44
N TRP A 26 -6.76 6.24 -29.50
CA TRP A 26 -6.38 4.83 -29.39
C TRP A 26 -4.88 4.59 -29.27
N TRP A 27 -4.04 5.47 -29.84
CA TRP A 27 -2.58 5.27 -29.80
C TRP A 27 -1.93 5.88 -28.56
N LEU A 28 -2.45 7.00 -28.06
CA LEU A 28 -1.88 7.70 -26.90
C LEU A 28 -2.65 7.43 -25.60
N ALA A 29 -3.63 6.52 -25.61
CA ALA A 29 -4.29 6.09 -24.38
C ALA A 29 -3.23 5.53 -23.42
N PRO A 30 -3.00 6.16 -22.26
CA PRO A 30 -2.12 5.60 -21.24
C PRO A 30 -2.68 4.23 -20.88
N SER A 31 -1.88 3.17 -21.01
CA SER A 31 -2.27 1.88 -20.47
C SER A 31 -2.44 2.06 -18.96
N PRO A 32 -3.64 1.86 -18.39
CA PRO A 32 -3.82 1.98 -16.96
C PRO A 32 -3.01 0.87 -16.30
N VAL A 33 -1.97 1.25 -15.55
CA VAL A 33 -1.28 0.33 -14.65
C VAL A 33 -2.23 0.10 -13.47
N THR A 34 -3.01 -0.96 -13.54
CA THR A 34 -3.79 -1.44 -12.40
C THR A 34 -2.82 -1.93 -11.34
N ALA A 35 -2.92 -1.38 -10.13
CA ALA A 35 -2.16 -1.85 -8.98
C ALA A 35 -2.36 -3.36 -8.83
N GLN A 36 -1.27 -4.10 -8.85
CA GLN A 36 -1.27 -5.55 -8.72
C GLN A 36 -2.04 -5.94 -7.46
N LYS A 37 -3.08 -6.76 -7.62
CA LYS A 37 -3.93 -7.28 -6.53
C LYS A 37 -3.01 -7.76 -5.40
N ALA A 38 -3.01 -7.03 -4.29
CA ALA A 38 -2.17 -7.35 -3.16
C ALA A 38 -2.52 -8.78 -2.70
N ASN A 39 -1.53 -9.68 -2.80
CA ASN A 39 -1.65 -11.04 -2.31
C ASN A 39 -1.44 -11.00 -0.78
N GLY A 40 -2.36 -10.32 -0.10
CA GLY A 40 -2.33 -10.15 1.36
C GLY A 40 -2.91 -11.38 2.04
N MET A 41 -2.25 -11.84 3.09
CA MET A 41 -2.83 -12.80 4.03
C MET A 41 -3.59 -12.00 5.09
N ASN A 42 -4.87 -12.29 5.26
CA ASN A 42 -5.65 -11.74 6.38
C ASN A 42 -5.49 -12.68 7.57
N ALA A 43 -5.00 -12.15 8.69
CA ALA A 43 -4.89 -12.86 9.96
C ALA A 43 -5.19 -11.89 11.10
N GLU A 44 -5.73 -12.40 12.20
CA GLU A 44 -5.90 -11.62 13.43
C GLU A 44 -4.55 -11.35 14.10
N GLU A 45 -3.57 -12.25 13.92
CA GLU A 45 -2.23 -12.13 14.47
C GLU A 45 -1.20 -12.88 13.61
N PHE A 46 -0.02 -12.28 13.44
CA PHE A 46 1.16 -12.91 12.87
C PHE A 46 2.21 -13.12 13.96
N LEU A 47 2.54 -14.39 14.23
CA LEU A 47 3.55 -14.76 15.21
C LEU A 47 4.82 -15.27 14.53
N LEU A 48 5.98 -14.74 14.95
CA LEU A 48 7.28 -15.32 14.65
C LEU A 48 7.66 -16.27 15.78
N LEU A 49 7.67 -17.58 15.50
CA LEU A 49 8.04 -18.60 16.48
C LEU A 49 9.53 -18.96 16.35
N ASP A 50 10.17 -19.32 17.46
CA ASP A 50 11.50 -19.95 17.44
C ASP A 50 11.41 -21.46 17.16
N THR A 51 12.57 -22.14 17.14
CA THR A 51 12.66 -23.58 16.89
C THR A 51 11.96 -24.45 17.92
N THR A 52 11.59 -23.89 19.08
CA THR A 52 10.84 -24.57 20.14
C THR A 52 9.34 -24.28 20.09
N GLY A 53 8.90 -23.46 19.13
CA GLY A 53 7.51 -23.02 18.99
C GLY A 53 7.15 -21.81 19.86
N LYS A 54 8.13 -21.18 20.53
CA LYS A 54 7.87 -20.00 21.37
C LYS A 54 7.81 -18.73 20.53
N ALA A 55 6.76 -17.92 20.72
CA ALA A 55 6.65 -16.63 20.06
C ALA A 55 7.77 -15.66 20.48
N ARG A 56 8.42 -15.07 19.48
CA ARG A 56 9.54 -14.14 19.58
C ARG A 56 9.19 -12.76 19.05
N ALA A 57 8.23 -12.69 18.15
CA ALA A 57 7.61 -11.46 17.71
C ALA A 57 6.14 -11.69 17.37
N GLY A 58 5.34 -10.64 17.43
CA GLY A 58 3.91 -10.67 17.11
C GLY A 58 3.49 -9.36 16.46
N LEU A 59 2.71 -9.42 15.39
CA LEU A 59 1.96 -8.31 14.82
C LEU A 59 0.48 -8.65 14.90
N GLY A 60 -0.30 -7.83 15.60
CA GLY A 60 -1.72 -8.10 15.77
C GLY A 60 -2.41 -7.04 16.60
N LEU A 61 -3.62 -7.36 17.03
CA LEU A 61 -4.41 -6.54 17.94
C LEU A 61 -4.20 -7.00 19.38
N ASP A 62 -4.08 -6.06 20.30
CA ASP A 62 -4.08 -6.36 21.72
C ASP A 62 -5.51 -6.60 22.25
N LYS A 63 -5.64 -6.84 23.57
CA LYS A 63 -6.94 -7.08 24.23
C LYS A 63 -7.92 -5.90 24.13
N ASN A 64 -7.44 -4.70 23.83
CA ASN A 64 -8.25 -3.48 23.67
C ASN A 64 -8.56 -3.22 22.19
N GLY A 65 -8.03 -4.03 21.27
CA GLY A 65 -8.15 -3.82 19.83
C GLY A 65 -7.12 -2.85 19.25
N GLU A 66 -6.09 -2.49 20.02
CA GLU A 66 -5.02 -1.59 19.58
C GLU A 66 -3.97 -2.38 18.78
N VAL A 67 -3.47 -1.79 17.69
CA VAL A 67 -2.50 -2.48 16.83
C VAL A 67 -1.11 -2.43 17.44
N GLY A 68 -0.41 -3.56 17.44
CA GLY A 68 0.91 -3.65 18.05
C GLY A 68 1.87 -4.55 17.28
N LEU A 69 3.14 -4.14 17.24
CA LEU A 69 4.27 -5.00 16.89
C LEU A 69 5.12 -5.19 18.14
N VAL A 70 5.29 -6.43 18.58
CA VAL A 70 6.12 -6.78 19.74
C VAL A 70 7.25 -7.69 19.29
N MET A 71 8.45 -7.47 19.82
CA MET A 71 9.62 -8.34 19.66
C MET A 71 10.29 -8.56 21.00
N VAL A 72 10.71 -9.80 21.25
CA VAL A 72 11.39 -10.21 22.49
C VAL A 72 12.78 -10.75 22.16
N SER A 73 13.83 -10.22 22.81
CA SER A 73 15.23 -10.63 22.63
C SER A 73 15.45 -12.08 23.03
N ARG A 74 16.32 -12.85 22.34
CA ARG A 74 16.46 -14.31 22.49
C ARG A 74 16.41 -14.83 23.94
N ASP A 75 17.07 -14.13 24.85
CA ASP A 75 17.16 -14.41 26.28
C ASP A 75 15.89 -14.09 27.10
N GLY A 76 14.95 -13.32 26.54
CA GLY A 76 13.71 -12.87 27.18
C GLY A 76 13.84 -11.54 27.91
N ASN A 77 15.05 -10.98 28.00
CA ASN A 77 15.34 -9.87 28.90
C ASN A 77 14.92 -8.51 28.36
N ARG A 78 14.66 -8.38 27.07
CA ARG A 78 14.27 -7.13 26.42
C ARG A 78 13.05 -7.34 25.55
N LYS A 79 12.15 -6.38 25.59
CA LYS A 79 10.95 -6.31 24.76
C LYS A 79 10.90 -4.96 24.07
N LEU A 80 10.89 -4.98 22.74
CA LEU A 80 10.62 -3.82 21.89
C LEU A 80 9.15 -3.88 21.46
N SER A 81 8.39 -2.83 21.75
CA SER A 81 7.00 -2.68 21.32
C SER A 81 6.83 -1.43 20.48
N LEU A 82 6.11 -1.57 19.38
CA LEU A 82 5.60 -0.49 18.56
C LEU A 82 4.07 -0.51 18.63
N SER A 83 3.45 0.62 18.97
CA SER A 83 1.99 0.80 18.89
C SER A 83 1.69 2.24 18.48
N PRO A 84 0.96 2.49 17.39
CA PRO A 84 0.55 3.85 17.01
C PRO A 84 -0.52 4.43 17.93
N ASP A 85 -1.19 3.58 18.73
CA ASP A 85 -2.28 3.97 19.63
C ASP A 85 -1.74 4.42 21.01
N ASP A 86 -0.48 4.10 21.31
CA ASP A 86 0.21 4.48 22.53
C ASP A 86 0.86 5.87 22.38
N ARG A 87 0.89 6.65 23.47
CA ARG A 87 1.55 7.97 23.50
C ARG A 87 3.04 7.90 23.18
N LEU A 88 3.66 6.78 23.52
CA LEU A 88 5.06 6.48 23.21
C LEU A 88 5.03 5.37 22.18
N ALA A 89 5.06 5.74 20.90
CA ALA A 89 4.85 4.80 19.82
C ALA A 89 5.88 3.69 19.78
N VAL A 90 7.08 3.93 20.31
CA VAL A 90 8.16 2.93 20.43
C VAL A 90 8.63 2.83 21.86
N LYS A 91 8.70 1.61 22.42
CA LYS A 91 9.24 1.35 23.76
C LYS A 91 10.19 0.17 23.75
N LEU A 92 11.37 0.35 24.32
CA LEU A 92 12.24 -0.74 24.74
C LEU A 92 12.10 -0.91 26.26
N SER A 93 11.71 -2.09 26.70
CA SER A 93 11.52 -2.44 28.10
C SER A 93 12.34 -3.66 28.49
N ASP A 94 12.71 -3.77 29.76
CA ASP A 94 13.26 -5.00 30.31
C ASP A 94 12.16 -6.01 30.70
N GLN A 95 12.56 -7.19 31.17
CA GLN A 95 11.65 -8.25 31.63
C GLN A 95 10.75 -7.85 32.81
N SER A 96 11.12 -6.83 33.59
CA SER A 96 10.30 -6.29 34.69
C SER A 96 9.26 -5.27 34.21
N GLY A 97 9.30 -4.93 32.92
CA GLY A 97 8.45 -3.90 32.33
C GLY A 97 9.00 -2.48 32.47
N ARG A 98 10.20 -2.32 33.04
CA ARG A 98 10.84 -0.99 33.12
C ARG A 98 11.22 -0.53 31.72
N VAL A 99 10.77 0.67 31.36
CA VAL A 99 11.14 1.32 30.10
C VAL A 99 12.62 1.72 30.17
N LEU A 100 13.42 1.14 29.29
CA LEU A 100 14.84 1.46 29.10
C LEU A 100 15.01 2.62 28.12
N TRP A 101 14.14 2.71 27.12
CA TRP A 101 14.12 3.77 26.11
C TRP A 101 12.74 3.87 25.46
N SER A 102 12.37 5.06 25.00
CA SER A 102 11.14 5.27 24.24
C SER A 102 11.24 6.42 23.25
N ALA A 103 10.45 6.36 22.19
CA ALA A 103 10.25 7.45 21.24
C ALA A 103 8.76 7.65 20.95
N PRO A 104 8.36 8.90 20.62
CA PRO A 104 7.04 9.19 20.10
C PRO A 104 6.85 8.64 18.68
#